data_AF-A0AAD6AS85-F1
#
_entry.id   AF-A0AAD6AS85-F1
#
_cell.length_a   1.000
_cell.length_b   1.000
_cell.length_c   1.000
_cell.angle_alpha   90.00
_cell.angle_beta   90.00
_cell.angle_gamma   90.00
#
_symmetry.space_group_name_H-M   'P 1'
#
loop_
_entity.id
_entity.type
_entity.pdbx_description
1 polymer ?
#
loop_
_entity_poly.entity_id
_entity_poly.type
_entity_poly.pdbx_seq_one_letter_code
_entity_poly.pdbx_strand_id
1 'polypeptide(L)'
;VHWVQRQHSHYRDKRVPERGLDLRTPHSSQRKATDRQPEEKKKSDQSLTFNDPLWPMQWELFAQGQYSSGLDLNVMPVWSNNITGAGVVVSIIDD
;
A
#
# COMPACT_ATOMS: atom_id res chain seq x y z
N VAL A 1 -38.52 -6.63 16.29
CA VAL A 1 -37.14 -6.10 16.44
C VAL A 1 -36.18 -7.16 15.92
N HIS A 2 -35.50 -6.93 14.80
CA HIS A 2 -34.49 -7.85 14.29
C HIS A 2 -33.16 -7.50 14.93
N TRP A 3 -32.63 -8.41 15.73
CA TRP A 3 -31.31 -8.28 16.30
C TRP A 3 -30.26 -8.57 15.21
N VAL A 4 -29.24 -7.72 15.12
CA VAL A 4 -28.09 -7.94 14.23
C VAL A 4 -27.21 -9.02 14.85
N GLN A 5 -26.76 -9.97 14.01
CA GLN A 5 -25.82 -11.03 14.39
C GLN A 5 -24.53 -10.42 14.97
N ARG A 6 -24.12 -10.85 16.16
CA ARG A 6 -22.90 -10.39 16.83
C ARG A 6 -21.66 -10.69 15.97
N GLN A 7 -20.90 -9.67 15.62
CA GLN A 7 -19.59 -9.84 14.98
C GLN A 7 -18.52 -10.24 16.01
N HIS A 8 -17.62 -11.13 15.60
CA HIS A 8 -16.47 -11.55 16.40
C HIS A 8 -15.20 -10.98 15.76
N SER A 9 -14.32 -10.39 16.58
CA SER A 9 -13.04 -9.89 16.12
C SER A 9 -12.14 -11.04 15.68
N HIS A 10 -11.62 -11.00 14.45
CA HIS A 10 -10.54 -11.88 14.03
C HIS A 10 -9.20 -11.22 14.34
N TYR A 11 -8.32 -11.94 15.03
CA TYR A 11 -6.95 -11.50 15.26
C TYR A 11 -6.22 -11.41 13.92
N ARG A 12 -5.56 -10.27 13.67
CA ARG A 12 -4.69 -10.05 12.51
C ARG A 12 -3.38 -9.45 13.00
N ASP A 13 -2.29 -10.12 12.70
CA ASP A 13 -0.97 -9.52 12.87
C ASP A 13 -0.82 -8.37 11.87
N LYS A 14 -0.31 -7.23 12.36
CA LYS A 14 0.14 -6.17 11.46
C LYS A 14 1.23 -6.77 10.59
N ARG A 15 1.09 -6.69 9.26
CA ARG A 15 2.21 -6.97 8.36
C ARG A 15 3.34 -6.05 8.80
N VAL A 16 4.43 -6.66 9.25
CA VAL A 16 5.58 -5.93 9.78
C VAL A 16 6.02 -4.94 8.70
N PRO A 17 6.21 -3.64 8.99
CA PRO A 17 6.88 -2.79 8.03
C PRO A 17 8.25 -3.44 7.80
N GLU A 18 8.64 -3.66 6.55
CA GLU A 18 10.00 -4.11 6.24
C GLU A 18 10.99 -3.06 6.76
N ARG A 19 11.42 -3.23 8.00
CA ARG A 19 12.54 -2.53 8.62
C ARG A 19 13.54 -3.59 9.02
N GLY A 20 14.48 -3.81 8.10
CA GLY A 20 15.59 -4.72 8.29
C GLY A 20 16.62 -4.63 7.17
N LEU A 21 16.89 -3.44 6.62
CA LEU A 21 18.21 -3.20 6.04
C LEU A 21 19.19 -3.12 7.21
N ASP A 22 19.80 -4.25 7.55
CA ASP A 22 20.82 -4.37 8.58
C ASP A 22 22.05 -3.51 8.24
N LEU A 23 22.08 -2.30 8.79
CA LEU A 23 23.28 -1.49 8.89
C LEU A 23 24.10 -1.96 10.09
N ARG A 24 24.96 -2.98 9.89
CA ARG A 24 26.31 -3.12 10.50
C ARG A 24 26.91 -4.53 10.32
N THR A 25 27.81 -4.65 9.35
CA THR A 25 28.97 -5.55 9.43
C THR A 25 30.20 -4.78 8.95
N PRO A 26 31.22 -4.53 9.79
CA PRO A 26 32.45 -3.93 9.32
C PRO A 26 33.38 -5.02 8.76
N HIS A 27 33.92 -4.72 7.57
CA HIS A 27 35.18 -5.22 7.03
C HIS A 27 35.23 -6.65 6.44
N SER A 28 35.17 -6.75 5.11
CA SER A 28 36.34 -7.20 4.32
C SER A 28 36.08 -7.17 2.81
N SER A 29 37.09 -6.68 2.08
CA SER A 29 37.48 -7.08 0.72
C SER A 29 36.61 -6.68 -0.48
N GLN A 30 37.02 -5.57 -1.10
CA GLN A 30 37.14 -5.35 -2.55
C GLN A 30 36.28 -6.21 -3.49
N ARG A 31 35.26 -5.60 -4.11
CA ARG A 31 34.91 -5.85 -5.52
C ARG A 31 34.58 -4.55 -6.24
N LYS A 32 35.38 -4.23 -7.24
CA LYS A 32 35.20 -3.12 -8.18
C LYS A 32 33.98 -3.38 -9.08
N ALA A 33 33.28 -2.29 -9.36
CA ALA A 33 32.51 -1.92 -10.55
C ALA A 33 32.09 -3.04 -11.53
N THR A 34 30.78 -3.24 -11.67
CA THR A 34 29.95 -2.94 -12.86
C THR A 34 28.73 -3.86 -12.85
N ASP A 35 27.59 -3.37 -12.37
CA ASP A 35 26.31 -3.65 -13.01
C ASP A 35 25.32 -2.57 -12.60
N ARG A 36 25.15 -1.56 -13.47
CA ARG A 36 24.03 -0.64 -13.34
C ARG A 36 22.81 -1.39 -13.86
N GLN A 37 22.23 -2.23 -13.00
CA GLN A 37 20.86 -2.67 -13.19
C GLN A 37 20.01 -1.40 -13.32
N PRO A 38 19.33 -1.18 -14.47
CA PRO A 38 18.32 -0.14 -14.52
C PRO A 38 17.33 -0.46 -13.41
N GLU A 39 17.12 0.47 -12.47
CA GLU A 39 15.94 0.43 -11.63
C GLU A 39 14.75 0.22 -12.58
N GLU A 40 14.12 -0.96 -12.53
CA GLU A 40 12.80 -1.19 -13.12
C GLU A 40 11.77 -0.39 -12.31
N LYS A 41 11.94 0.94 -12.27
CA LYS A 41 10.95 1.85 -11.74
C LYS A 41 9.90 2.07 -12.82
N LYS A 42 8.68 1.68 -12.47
CA LYS A 42 7.41 2.29 -12.90
C LYS A 42 6.98 1.99 -14.33
N LYS A 43 6.52 0.76 -14.55
CA LYS A 43 5.58 0.47 -15.66
C LYS A 43 4.29 -0.25 -15.23
N SER A 44 4.15 -0.63 -13.96
CA SER A 44 2.99 -1.41 -13.49
C SER A 44 1.80 -0.59 -12.99
N ASP A 45 1.99 0.69 -12.63
CA ASP A 45 0.92 1.47 -11.97
C ASP A 45 -0.09 2.10 -12.93
N GLN A 46 0.09 1.94 -14.25
CA GLN A 46 -0.80 2.56 -15.24
C GLN A 46 -2.06 1.74 -15.57
N SER A 47 -2.28 0.55 -14.98
CA SER A 47 -3.45 -0.28 -15.34
C SER A 47 -4.72 0.08 -14.56
N LEU A 48 -4.59 0.69 -13.38
CA LEU A 48 -5.74 1.11 -12.56
C LEU A 48 -6.13 2.54 -12.93
N THR A 49 -7.21 2.66 -13.69
CA THR A 49 -7.84 3.95 -14.00
C THR A 49 -9.21 4.01 -13.34
N PHE A 50 -9.50 5.15 -12.72
CA PHE A 50 -10.77 5.38 -12.02
C PHE A 50 -11.51 6.53 -12.69
N ASN A 51 -12.82 6.34 -12.90
CA ASN A 51 -13.70 7.34 -13.53
C ASN A 51 -14.41 8.24 -12.52
N ASP A 52 -13.95 8.26 -11.25
CA ASP A 52 -14.46 9.19 -10.24
C ASP A 52 -13.89 10.59 -10.52
N PRO A 53 -14.72 11.62 -10.78
CA PRO A 53 -14.26 12.98 -11.03
C PRO A 53 -13.46 13.59 -9.86
N LEU A 54 -13.68 13.10 -8.64
CA LEU A 54 -12.97 13.56 -7.44
C LEU A 54 -11.71 12.73 -7.14
N TRP A 55 -11.41 11.69 -7.92
CA TRP A 55 -10.20 10.87 -7.78
C TRP A 55 -8.91 11.71 -7.66
N PRO A 56 -8.70 12.80 -8.45
CA PRO A 56 -7.50 13.62 -8.33
C PRO A 56 -7.34 14.34 -6.97
N MET A 57 -8.41 14.43 -6.17
CA MET A 57 -8.42 15.08 -4.85
C MET A 57 -8.18 14.09 -3.70
N GLN A 58 -8.28 12.78 -3.94
CA GLN A 58 -8.12 11.72 -2.95
C GLN A 58 -6.65 11.34 -2.76
N TRP A 59 -5.86 12.30 -2.29
CA TRP A 59 -4.41 12.15 -2.09
C TRP A 59 -4.07 11.02 -1.11
N GLU A 60 -4.98 10.70 -0.19
CA GLU A 60 -4.82 9.66 0.81
C GLU A 60 -4.80 8.25 0.19
N LEU A 61 -5.45 8.05 -0.96
CA LEU A 61 -5.47 6.78 -1.67
C LEU A 61 -4.27 6.65 -2.60
N PHE A 62 -3.93 7.73 -3.31
CA PHE A 62 -2.78 7.75 -4.21
C PHE A 62 -2.21 9.17 -4.36
N ALA A 63 -1.06 9.41 -3.74
CA ALA A 63 -0.40 10.71 -3.72
C ALA A 63 0.32 10.98 -5.06
N GLN A 64 -0.30 11.82 -5.91
CA GLN A 64 0.26 12.23 -7.20
C GLN A 64 0.21 13.75 -7.41
N GLY A 65 0.95 14.25 -8.41
CA GLY A 65 0.94 15.65 -8.82
C GLY A 65 1.34 16.59 -7.67
N GLN A 66 0.49 17.56 -7.36
CA GLN A 66 0.72 18.53 -6.29
C GLN A 66 0.80 17.89 -4.89
N TYR A 67 0.29 16.67 -4.72
CA TYR A 67 0.27 15.95 -3.45
C TYR A 67 1.36 14.87 -3.34
N SER A 68 2.41 14.90 -4.18
CA SER A 68 3.47 13.88 -4.26
C SER A 68 4.42 13.81 -3.06
N SER A 69 3.90 13.94 -1.84
CA SER A 69 4.63 13.86 -0.58
C SER A 69 5.09 12.43 -0.24
N GLY A 70 4.54 11.40 -0.92
CA GLY A 70 4.77 10.00 -0.59
C GLY A 70 4.06 9.53 0.69
N LEU A 71 3.13 10.34 1.20
CA LEU A 71 2.31 10.03 2.37
C LEU A 71 0.89 9.67 1.90
N ASP A 72 0.71 8.44 1.41
CA ASP A 72 -0.59 7.84 1.10
C ASP A 72 -0.73 6.45 1.77
N LEU A 73 -1.88 5.81 1.59
CA LEU A 73 -2.16 4.48 2.14
C LEU A 73 -1.42 3.34 1.41
N ASN A 74 -0.73 3.63 0.30
CA ASN A 74 -0.08 2.66 -0.58
C ASN A 74 -1.02 1.49 -0.96
N VAL A 75 -2.28 1.81 -1.28
CA VAL A 75 -3.33 0.82 -1.55
C VAL A 75 -3.31 0.30 -2.99
N MET A 76 -2.67 1.02 -3.92
CA MET A 76 -2.64 0.68 -5.35
C MET A 76 -2.20 -0.76 -5.64
N PRO A 77 -1.09 -1.30 -5.05
CA PRO A 77 -0.70 -2.68 -5.28
C PRO A 77 -1.75 -3.70 -4.78
N VAL A 78 -2.50 -3.38 -3.74
CA VAL A 78 -3.56 -4.25 -3.19
C VAL A 78 -4.71 -4.36 -4.18
N TRP A 79 -5.13 -3.23 -4.77
CA TRP A 79 -6.16 -3.20 -5.79
C TRP A 79 -5.72 -3.83 -7.12
N SER A 80 -4.44 -3.70 -7.50
CA SER A 80 -3.88 -4.39 -8.66
C SER A 80 -3.94 -5.92 -8.53
N ASN A 81 -3.99 -6.43 -7.29
CA ASN A 81 -4.18 -7.84 -6.97
C ASN A 81 -5.67 -8.21 -6.77
N ASN A 82 -6.60 -7.35 -7.19
CA ASN A 82 -8.06 -7.54 -7.08
C ASN A 82 -8.55 -7.76 -5.64
N ILE A 83 -7.86 -7.20 -4.64
CA ILE A 83 -8.27 -7.25 -3.24
C ILE A 83 -9.00 -5.94 -2.92
N THR A 84 -10.33 -5.98 -2.93
CA THR A 84 -11.18 -4.77 -2.84
C THR A 84 -11.94 -4.62 -1.53
N GLY A 85 -11.79 -5.58 -0.60
CA GLY A 85 -12.62 -5.66 0.61
C GLY A 85 -13.91 -6.48 0.43
N ALA A 86 -14.13 -7.10 -0.74
CA ALA A 86 -15.24 -8.01 -0.95
C ALA A 86 -15.33 -9.10 0.14
N GLY A 87 -16.51 -9.30 0.70
CA GLY A 87 -16.76 -10.25 1.81
C GLY A 87 -16.44 -9.72 3.22
N VAL A 88 -15.93 -8.49 3.35
CA VAL A 88 -15.72 -7.82 4.64
C VAL A 88 -16.94 -6.98 4.98
N VAL A 89 -17.41 -7.06 6.23
CA VAL A 89 -18.46 -6.18 6.78
C VAL A 89 -17.79 -5.11 7.64
N VAL A 90 -18.13 -3.85 7.39
CA VAL A 90 -17.66 -2.69 8.16
C VAL A 90 -18.88 -2.01 8.78
N SER A 91 -18.85 -1.75 10.09
CA SER A 91 -19.87 -0.98 10.79
C SER A 91 -19.30 0.39 11.17
N ILE A 92 -19.93 1.46 10.71
CA ILE A 92 -19.62 2.84 11.10
C ILE A 92 -20.65 3.24 12.15
N ILE A 93 -20.20 3.55 13.36
CA ILE A 93 -21.05 4.11 14.42
C ILE A 93 -20.68 5.58 14.49
N ASP A 94 -21.52 6.40 13.89
CA ASP A 94 -21.41 7.86 13.86
C ASP A 94 -22.67 8.49 14.48
N ASP A 95 -22.74 9.82 14.51
CA ASP A 95 -23.87 10.58 15.07
C ASP A 95 -25.19 10.48 14.26
#